data_AF-A0A415VWB1-F1
#
_entry.id   AF-A0A415VWB1-F1
#
_cell.length_a   1.000
_cell.length_b   1.000
_cell.length_c   1.000
_cell.angle_alpha   90.00
_cell.angle_beta   90.00
_cell.angle_gamma   90.00
#
_symmetry.space_group_name_H-M   'P 1'
#
loop_
_entity.id
_entity.type
_entity.pdbx_description
1 polymer ?
#
loop_
_entity_poly.entity_id
_entity_poly.type
_entity_poly.pdbx_seq_one_letter_code
_entity_poly.pdbx_strand_id
1 'polypeptide(L)'
;MATKSANLYVRIEPEVKEKAESILSALGIPASSAINMFYKQIILQRGLPFEVKIPSARPVDISTLSEVEFNEELEKGYADMHDRRTKNAKKAFADIRKDYGL
;
A
#
# COMPACT_ATOMS: atom_id res chain seq x y z
N MET A 1 -11.42 -14.52 32.41
CA MET A 1 -12.33 -15.14 31.41
C MET A 1 -11.45 -15.83 30.37
N ALA A 2 -11.69 -17.10 30.07
CA ALA A 2 -10.93 -17.81 29.03
C ALA A 2 -11.24 -17.17 27.67
N THR A 3 -10.25 -16.55 27.04
CA THR A 3 -10.32 -16.11 25.65
C THR A 3 -10.53 -17.35 24.79
N LYS A 4 -11.75 -17.53 24.28
CA LYS A 4 -12.06 -18.61 23.34
C LYS A 4 -11.18 -18.42 22.10
N SER A 5 -10.26 -19.34 21.86
CA SER A 5 -9.47 -19.39 20.64
C SER A 5 -10.22 -20.17 19.57
N ALA A 6 -10.11 -19.72 18.32
CA ALA A 6 -10.57 -20.46 17.15
C ALA A 6 -9.36 -20.82 16.29
N ASN A 7 -9.32 -22.06 15.80
CA ASN A 7 -8.25 -22.51 14.90
C ASN A 7 -8.60 -22.13 13.45
N LEU A 8 -7.63 -21.61 12.71
CA LEU A 8 -7.75 -21.24 11.31
C LEU A 8 -6.79 -22.10 10.48
N TYR A 9 -7.33 -22.84 9.51
CA TYR A 9 -6.54 -23.61 8.55
C TYR A 9 -6.60 -22.93 7.19
N VAL A 10 -5.46 -22.52 6.66
CA VAL A 10 -5.34 -21.82 5.37
C VAL A 10 -4.32 -22.54 4.50
N ARG A 11 -4.65 -22.73 3.23
CA ARG A 11 -3.68 -23.15 2.21
C ARG A 11 -2.99 -21.89 1.68
N ILE A 12 -1.67 -21.91 1.73
CA ILE A 12 -0.81 -20.82 1.25
C ILE A 12 0.35 -21.42 0.47
N GLU A 13 0.77 -20.74 -0.58
CA GLU A 13 1.96 -21.12 -1.33
C GLU A 13 3.21 -21.00 -0.42
N PRO A 14 4.12 -22.00 -0.43
CA PRO A 14 5.28 -22.00 0.46
C PRO A 14 6.14 -20.74 0.35
N GLU A 15 6.40 -20.27 -0.88
CA GLU A 15 7.21 -19.07 -1.12
C GLU A 15 6.56 -17.80 -0.58
N VAL A 16 5.23 -17.67 -0.72
CA VAL A 16 4.48 -16.53 -0.21
C VAL A 16 4.51 -16.52 1.32
N LYS A 17 4.35 -17.69 1.93
CA LYS A 17 4.45 -17.86 3.38
C LYS A 17 5.81 -17.42 3.90
N GLU A 18 6.90 -17.91 3.31
CA GLU A 18 8.26 -17.61 3.76
C GLU A 18 8.57 -16.11 3.64
N LYS A 19 8.22 -15.50 2.50
CA LYS A 19 8.38 -14.04 2.29
C LYS A 19 7.58 -13.25 3.32
N ALA A 20 6.31 -13.59 3.56
CA ALA A 20 5.49 -12.90 4.54
C ALA A 20 6.05 -13.07 5.97
N GLU A 21 6.43 -14.28 6.37
CA GLU A 21 6.96 -14.56 7.71
C GLU A 21 8.31 -13.88 7.96
N SER A 22 9.18 -13.77 6.96
CA SER A 22 10.44 -13.02 7.09
C SER A 22 10.20 -11.53 7.36
N ILE A 23 9.25 -10.90 6.66
CA ILE A 23 8.87 -9.49 6.87
C ILE A 23 8.25 -9.32 8.27
N LEU A 24 7.31 -10.19 8.64
CA LEU A 24 6.65 -10.16 9.94
C LEU A 24 7.65 -10.35 11.09
N SER A 25 8.62 -11.24 10.93
CA SER A 25 9.70 -11.48 11.89
C SER A 25 10.58 -10.24 12.05
N ALA A 26 10.95 -9.57 10.96
CA ALA A 26 11.69 -8.31 11.01
C ALA A 26 10.93 -7.19 11.76
N LEU A 27 9.60 -7.23 11.73
CA LEU A 27 8.73 -6.32 12.49
C LEU A 27 8.47 -6.78 13.94
N GLY A 28 8.96 -7.96 14.34
CA GLY A 28 8.70 -8.55 15.66
C GLY A 28 7.25 -9.03 15.84
N ILE A 29 6.53 -9.29 14.75
CA ILE A 29 5.11 -9.65 14.74
C ILE A 29 4.96 -11.13 14.42
N PRO A 30 4.41 -11.97 15.31
CA PRO A 30 4.08 -13.35 14.98
C PRO A 30 2.96 -13.43 13.93
N ALA A 31 3.01 -14.44 13.06
CA ALA A 31 1.99 -14.65 12.02
C ALA A 31 0.55 -14.70 12.56
N SER A 32 0.34 -15.36 13.71
CA SER A 32 -0.97 -15.40 14.37
C SER A 32 -1.47 -14.01 14.80
N SER A 33 -0.58 -13.13 15.24
CA SER A 33 -0.92 -11.75 15.59
C SER A 33 -1.25 -10.93 14.36
N ALA A 34 -0.49 -11.09 13.27
CA ALA A 34 -0.78 -10.43 12.00
C ALA A 34 -2.16 -10.82 11.45
N ILE A 35 -2.51 -12.11 11.49
CA ILE A 35 -3.85 -12.59 11.11
C ILE A 35 -4.93 -11.97 12.00
N ASN A 36 -4.72 -11.92 13.31
CA ASN A 36 -5.67 -11.25 14.22
C ASN A 36 -5.83 -9.75 13.92
N MET A 37 -4.74 -9.06 13.57
CA MET A 37 -4.78 -7.66 13.16
C MET A 37 -5.57 -7.47 11.87
N PHE A 38 -5.40 -8.37 10.89
CA PHE A 38 -6.17 -8.38 9.65
C PHE A 38 -7.70 -8.47 9.91
N TYR A 39 -8.15 -9.41 10.76
CA TYR A 39 -9.56 -9.50 11.14
C TYR A 39 -10.07 -8.24 11.85
N LYS A 40 -9.28 -7.65 12.74
CA LYS A 40 -9.64 -6.39 13.42
C LYS A 40 -9.84 -5.24 12.43
N GLN A 41 -8.98 -5.16 11.41
CA GLN A 41 -9.13 -4.14 10.37
C GLN A 41 -10.39 -4.37 9.53
N ILE A 42 -10.73 -5.63 9.20
CA ILE A 42 -12.00 -5.94 8.53
C ILE A 42 -13.21 -5.45 9.34
N ILE A 43 -13.22 -5.73 10.64
CA ILE A 43 -14.29 -5.31 11.53
C ILE A 43 -14.39 -3.78 11.60
N LEU A 44 -13.26 -3.11 11.75
CA LEU A 44 -13.18 -1.65 11.87
C LEU A 44 -13.68 -0.95 10.60
N GLN A 45 -13.26 -1.43 9.43
CA GLN A 45 -13.54 -0.80 8.15
C GLN A 45 -14.86 -1.28 7.51
N ARG A 46 -15.49 -2.33 8.08
CA ARG A 46 -16.63 -3.03 7.47
C ARG A 46 -16.36 -3.42 6.01
N GLY A 47 -15.14 -3.83 5.72
CA GLY A 47 -14.64 -4.06 4.37
C GLY A 47 -13.26 -4.71 4.39
N LEU A 48 -12.63 -4.87 3.22
CA LEU A 48 -11.27 -5.36 3.15
C LEU A 48 -10.28 -4.27 3.56
N PRO A 49 -9.20 -4.60 4.29
CA PRO A 49 -8.27 -3.63 4.85
C PRO A 49 -7.24 -3.11 3.84
N PHE A 50 -7.57 -3.26 2.56
CA PHE A 50 -6.83 -2.79 1.40
C PHE A 50 -7.81 -2.62 0.25
N GLU A 51 -7.46 -1.76 -0.70
CA GLU A 51 -8.29 -1.53 -1.87
C GLU A 51 -8.29 -2.75 -2.82
N VAL A 52 -9.47 -3.22 -3.19
CA VAL A 52 -9.62 -4.26 -4.21
C VAL A 52 -9.80 -3.61 -5.57
N LYS A 53 -8.69 -3.22 -6.19
CA LYS A 53 -8.64 -2.63 -7.53
C LYS A 53 -7.65 -3.40 -8.39
N ILE A 54 -7.95 -3.50 -9.69
CA ILE A 54 -6.93 -3.87 -10.67
C ILE A 54 -6.01 -2.65 -10.78
N PRO A 55 -4.70 -2.75 -10.43
CA PRO A 55 -3.80 -1.61 -10.51
C PRO A 55 -3.81 -1.06 -11.95
N SER A 56 -4.20 0.20 -12.13
CA SER A 56 -4.07 0.83 -13.44
C SER A 56 -2.59 1.07 -13.69
N ALA A 57 -2.03 0.44 -14.73
CA ALA A 57 -0.68 0.70 -15.22
C ALA A 57 -0.57 2.08 -15.92
N ARG A 58 -1.35 3.08 -15.48
CA ARG A 58 -1.37 4.42 -16.07
C ARG A 58 -1.12 5.44 -14.97
N PRO A 59 -0.44 6.56 -15.29
CA PRO A 59 -0.36 7.70 -14.39
C PRO A 59 -1.77 8.15 -13.99
N VAL A 60 -1.88 8.71 -12.78
CA VAL A 60 -3.12 9.32 -12.30
C VAL A 60 -3.57 10.37 -13.31
N ASP A 61 -4.80 10.22 -13.80
CA ASP A 61 -5.39 11.17 -14.72
C ASP A 61 -5.92 12.37 -13.93
N ILE A 62 -5.38 13.56 -14.19
CA ILE A 62 -5.79 14.81 -13.56
C ILE A 62 -7.30 15.05 -13.71
N SER A 63 -7.91 14.59 -14.81
CA SER A 63 -9.35 14.73 -15.03
C SER A 63 -10.23 13.91 -14.06
N THR A 64 -9.62 12.99 -13.32
CA THR A 64 -10.31 12.15 -12.32
C THR A 64 -10.16 12.63 -10.89
N LEU A 65 -9.33 13.66 -10.64
CA LEU A 65 -9.11 14.25 -9.32
C LEU A 65 -10.15 15.33 -9.03
N SER A 66 -10.67 15.37 -7.81
CA SER A 66 -11.40 16.54 -7.30
C SER A 66 -10.45 17.72 -7.08
N GLU A 67 -10.99 18.93 -6.99
CA GLU A 67 -10.20 20.14 -6.72
C GLU A 67 -9.42 20.04 -5.40
N VAL A 68 -10.01 19.39 -4.39
CA VAL A 68 -9.37 19.14 -3.09
C VAL A 68 -8.17 18.21 -3.23
N GLU A 69 -8.36 17.05 -3.87
CA GLU A 69 -7.28 16.07 -4.08
C GLU A 69 -6.15 16.65 -4.95
N PHE A 70 -6.51 17.41 -5.97
CA PHE A 70 -5.53 18.08 -6.82
C PHE A 70 -4.69 19.09 -6.03
N ASN A 71 -5.33 19.91 -5.18
CA ASN A 71 -4.62 20.87 -4.34
C ASN A 71 -3.72 20.17 -3.31
N GLU A 72 -4.15 19.04 -2.72
CA GLU A 72 -3.33 18.24 -1.83
C GLU A 72 -2.05 17.70 -2.51
N GLU A 73 -2.15 17.26 -3.76
CA GLU A 73 -0.97 16.81 -4.53
C GLU A 73 -0.01 17.97 -4.85
N LEU A 74 -0.52 19.18 -5.11
CA LEU A 74 0.31 20.36 -5.32
C LEU A 74 1.06 20.79 -4.06
N GLU A 75 0.40 20.75 -2.90
CA GLU A 75 1.03 21.05 -1.60
C GLU A 75 2.16 20.06 -1.28
N LYS A 76 1.98 18.77 -1.58
CA LYS A 76 3.06 17.77 -1.46
C LYS A 76 4.26 18.14 -2.34
N GLY A 77 4.01 18.54 -3.59
CA GLY A 77 5.06 19.00 -4.50
C GLY A 77 5.80 20.24 -4.01
N TYR A 78 5.08 21.19 -3.38
CA TYR A 78 5.67 22.38 -2.78
C TYR A 78 6.56 22.04 -1.58
N ALA A 79 6.10 21.13 -0.70
CA ALA A 79 6.89 20.62 0.42
C ALA A 79 8.17 19.90 -0.05
N ASP A 80 8.08 19.07 -1.10
CA ASP A 80 9.23 18.41 -1.70
C ASP A 80 10.23 19.39 -2.31
N MET A 81 9.77 20.52 -2.86
CA MET A 81 10.65 21.61 -3.31
C MET A 81 11.41 22.24 -2.16
N HIS A 82 10.73 22.56 -1.05
CA HIS A 82 11.36 23.12 0.17
C HIS A 82 12.40 22.17 0.76
N ASP A 83 12.07 20.89 0.82
CA ASP A 83 12.95 19.84 1.35
C ASP A 83 14.03 19.38 0.35
N ARG A 84 14.13 20.03 -0.82
CA ARG A 84 15.06 19.72 -1.92
C ARG A 84 14.96 18.27 -2.43
N ARG A 85 13.81 17.60 -2.24
CA ARG A 85 13.49 16.28 -2.83
C ARG A 85 13.09 16.39 -4.30
N THR A 86 13.82 17.19 -5.06
CA THR A 86 13.53 17.46 -6.47
C THR A 86 14.30 16.52 -7.40
N LYS A 87 13.71 16.18 -8.55
CA LYS A 87 14.38 15.47 -9.63
C LYS A 87 14.50 16.35 -10.86
N ASN A 88 15.53 16.12 -11.68
CA ASN A 88 15.63 16.78 -12.98
C ASN A 88 14.42 16.41 -13.85
N ALA A 89 13.74 17.42 -14.40
CA ALA A 89 12.53 17.22 -15.19
C ALA A 89 12.71 16.24 -16.35
N LYS A 90 13.81 16.34 -17.11
CA LYS A 90 14.08 15.43 -18.25
C LYS A 90 14.19 13.98 -17.79
N LYS A 91 14.86 13.74 -16.66
CA LYS A 91 15.00 12.40 -16.08
C LYS A 91 13.66 11.88 -15.59
N ALA A 92 12.89 12.70 -14.86
CA ALA A 92 11.57 12.33 -14.39
C ALA A 92 10.63 11.92 -15.53
N PHE A 93 10.57 12.68 -16.62
CA PHE A 93 9.74 12.34 -17.77
C PHE A 93 10.23 11.07 -18.51
N ALA A 94 11.55 10.84 -18.57
CA ALA A 94 12.10 9.62 -19.14
C ALA A 94 11.74 8.38 -18.30
N ASP A 95 11.84 8.49 -16.97
CA ASP A 95 11.48 7.42 -16.03
C ASP A 95 9.98 7.09 -16.16
N ILE A 96 9.10 8.10 -16.17
CA ILE A 96 7.64 7.92 -16.34
C ILE A 96 7.31 7.19 -17.65
N ARG A 97 7.91 7.58 -18.77
CA ARG A 97 7.66 6.91 -20.06
C ARG A 97 8.09 5.46 -20.05
N LYS A 98 9.23 5.17 -19.40
CA LYS A 98 9.74 3.81 -19.25
C LYS A 98 8.84 2.95 -18.36
N ASP A 99 8.44 3.47 -17.20
CA ASP A 99 7.70 2.72 -16.18
C ASP A 99 6.26 2.43 -16.60
N TYR A 100 5.66 3.32 -17.40
CA TYR A 100 4.28 3.22 -17.86
C TYR A 100 4.13 2.88 -19.36
N GLY A 101 5.23 2.67 -20.08
CA GLY A 101 5.21 2.31 -21.51
C GLY A 101 4.57 3.37 -22.41
N LEU A 102 4.80 4.65 -22.11
CA LEU A 102 4.25 5.82 -22.82
C LEU A 102 5.17 6.37 -23.92
#